data_AF-A0A9D7Q0J0-F1
#
_entry.id   AF-A0A9D7Q0J0-F1
#
_cell.length_a   1.000
_cell.length_b   1.000
_cell.length_c   1.000
_cell.angle_alpha   90.00
_cell.angle_beta   90.00
_cell.angle_gamma   90.00
#
_symmetry.space_group_name_H-M   'P 1'
#
loop_
_entity.id
_entity.type
_entity.pdbx_description
1 polymer ?
#
loop_
_entity_poly.entity_id
_entity_poly.type
_entity_poly.pdbx_seq_one_letter_code
_entity_poly.pdbx_strand_id
1 'polypeptide(L)'
;MANQDEMTHEGVYDPVYKPLEGTFYLEEQQRPGEFLEADEDEFGTYIMNSRDLCAVEYLQELKEAGVSSFKVEGRSKSIYYAASVARTYRKAIDEMEQGIKPTFDYVAELAKLQIEALFPAFGIKS
;
A
#
# COMPACT_ATOMS: atom_id res chain seq x y z
N MET A 1 -36.26 -20.48 22.24
CA MET A 1 -35.25 -21.55 22.19
C MET A 1 -33.97 -20.91 21.68
N ALA A 2 -32.89 -21.05 22.43
CA ALA A 2 -31.56 -20.56 22.09
C ALA A 2 -30.97 -21.32 20.90
N ASN A 3 -30.00 -20.68 20.25
CA ASN A 3 -28.72 -21.19 19.71
C ASN A 3 -27.88 -19.91 19.57
N GLN A 4 -26.84 -19.59 20.36
CA GLN A 4 -25.63 -20.33 20.73
C GLN A 4 -24.92 -20.94 19.52
N ASP A 5 -24.12 -20.12 18.86
CA ASP A 5 -22.74 -20.48 18.52
C ASP A 5 -21.80 -19.52 19.28
N GLU A 6 -21.28 -20.07 20.37
CA GLU A 6 -20.06 -19.74 21.12
C GLU A 6 -18.82 -20.04 20.25
N MET A 7 -17.58 -19.53 20.38
CA MET A 7 -16.84 -18.65 21.30
C MET A 7 -15.34 -18.74 20.87
N THR A 8 -14.51 -17.68 20.96
CA THR A 8 -13.30 -17.53 21.83
C THR A 8 -12.16 -16.86 21.01
N HIS A 9 -11.19 -16.06 21.48
CA HIS A 9 -10.65 -15.72 22.79
C HIS A 9 -10.29 -14.20 22.83
N GLU A 10 -10.64 -13.52 23.93
CA GLU A 10 -10.19 -12.15 24.32
C GLU A 10 -10.44 -11.01 23.33
N GLY A 11 -11.70 -10.68 23.06
CA GLY A 11 -12.08 -9.43 22.39
C GLY A 11 -13.38 -8.88 22.97
N VAL A 12 -13.29 -7.83 23.79
CA VAL A 12 -14.47 -7.14 24.31
C VAL A 12 -15.20 -6.51 23.12
N TYR A 13 -16.35 -7.06 22.72
CA TYR A 13 -17.26 -6.38 21.80
C TYR A 13 -17.88 -5.20 22.57
N ASP A 14 -17.42 -3.98 22.25
CA ASP A 14 -18.06 -2.76 22.75
C ASP A 14 -19.36 -2.54 21.97
N PRO A 15 -20.54 -2.68 22.61
CA PRO A 15 -21.82 -2.54 21.92
C PRO A 15 -22.15 -1.10 21.54
N VAL A 16 -21.28 -0.13 21.86
CA VAL A 16 -21.48 1.29 21.57
C VAL A 16 -20.39 1.78 20.62
N TYR A 17 -20.32 1.18 19.43
CA TYR A 17 -19.62 1.81 18.31
C TYR A 17 -20.21 3.21 18.08
N LYS A 18 -19.38 4.24 18.19
CA LYS A 18 -19.73 5.61 17.82
C LYS A 18 -18.87 6.00 16.62
N PRO A 19 -19.49 6.33 15.46
CA PRO A 19 -18.76 6.86 14.33
C PRO A 19 -17.94 8.09 14.74
N LEU A 20 -16.80 8.27 14.09
CA LEU A 20 -16.00 9.48 14.24
C LEU A 20 -16.81 10.71 13.79
N GLU A 21 -17.04 11.66 14.70
CA GLU A 21 -17.68 12.92 14.37
C GLU A 21 -16.62 14.01 14.13
N GLY A 22 -16.41 14.38 12.87
CA GLY A 22 -15.46 15.42 12.46
C GLY A 22 -14.40 14.93 11.47
N THR A 23 -13.50 15.81 11.05
CA THR A 23 -12.39 15.45 10.14
C THR A 23 -11.17 15.02 10.96
N PHE A 24 -10.71 13.79 10.72
CA PHE A 24 -9.53 13.23 11.36
C PHE A 24 -8.39 13.08 10.35
N TYR A 25 -7.16 13.19 10.88
CA TYR A 25 -5.95 13.02 10.09
C TYR A 25 -5.01 12.04 10.79
N LEU A 26 -4.44 11.13 10.02
CA LEU A 26 -3.35 10.24 10.43
C LEU A 26 -2.00 10.87 10.07
N GLU A 27 -1.08 10.83 11.04
CA GLU A 27 0.33 11.15 10.84
C GLU A 27 1.16 9.89 11.09
N GLU A 28 2.00 9.54 10.14
CA GLU A 28 2.87 8.37 10.26
C GLU A 28 4.18 8.76 10.94
N GLN A 29 4.65 7.91 11.88
CA GLN A 29 5.91 8.17 12.59
C GLN A 29 7.12 8.35 11.67
N GLN A 30 7.11 7.68 10.51
CA GLN A 30 8.18 7.76 9.51
C GLN A 30 8.06 8.99 8.60
N ARG A 31 6.91 9.68 8.61
CA ARG A 31 6.59 10.83 7.75
C ARG A 31 5.93 11.96 8.57
N PRO A 32 6.66 12.53 9.54
CA PRO A 32 6.11 13.61 10.36
C PRO A 32 5.77 14.84 9.52
N GLY A 33 4.61 15.44 9.79
CA GLY A 33 4.05 16.59 9.07
C GLY A 33 3.27 16.25 7.80
N GLU A 34 3.20 14.98 7.40
CA GLU A 34 2.27 14.51 6.35
C GLU A 34 0.99 13.97 7.00
N PHE A 35 -0.13 14.62 6.72
CA PHE A 35 -1.45 14.28 7.27
C PHE A 35 -2.32 13.61 6.20
N LEU A 36 -2.75 12.39 6.46
CA LEU A 36 -3.68 11.64 5.62
C LEU A 36 -5.08 11.73 6.21
N GLU A 37 -6.05 12.19 5.43
CA GLU A 37 -7.45 12.20 5.89
C GLU A 37 -7.93 10.77 6.15
N ALA A 38 -8.56 10.57 7.30
CA ALA A 38 -9.13 9.31 7.72
C ALA A 38 -10.64 9.48 7.89
N ASP A 39 -11.40 8.57 7.29
CA ASP A 39 -12.85 8.46 7.43
C ASP A 39 -13.19 7.10 8.04
N GLU A 40 -14.30 6.97 8.74
CA GLU A 40 -14.68 5.72 9.39
C GLU A 40 -16.19 5.49 9.35
N ASP A 41 -16.59 4.29 8.94
CA ASP A 41 -17.98 3.84 8.99
C ASP A 41 -18.10 2.43 9.61
N GLU A 42 -19.30 1.86 9.59
CA GLU A 42 -19.59 0.53 10.14
C GLU A 42 -18.76 -0.62 9.50
N PHE A 43 -18.11 -0.38 8.36
CA PHE A 43 -17.26 -1.33 7.64
C PHE A 43 -15.77 -1.09 7.85
N GLY A 44 -15.38 -0.03 8.58
CA GLY A 44 -14.02 0.21 9.04
C GLY A 44 -13.46 1.59 8.67
N THR A 45 -12.15 1.74 8.89
CA THR A 45 -11.43 3.00 8.64
C THR A 45 -10.87 3.05 7.23
N TYR A 46 -11.15 4.14 6.52
CA TYR A 46 -10.64 4.47 5.20
C TYR A 46 -9.57 5.56 5.31
N ILE A 47 -8.34 5.21 4.93
CA ILE A 47 -7.24 6.18 4.85
C ILE A 47 -7.14 6.66 3.42
N MET A 48 -7.39 7.95 3.19
CA MET A 48 -7.36 8.55 1.87
C MET A 48 -5.91 8.87 1.47
N ASN A 49 -5.15 7.86 1.05
CA ASN A 49 -3.84 8.05 0.43
C ASN A 49 -4.01 8.34 -1.07
N SER A 50 -3.45 9.44 -1.55
CA SER A 50 -3.45 9.83 -2.97
C SER A 50 -2.27 9.28 -3.76
N ARG A 51 -1.35 8.56 -3.09
CA ARG A 51 -0.12 8.03 -3.67
C ARG A 51 -0.31 6.57 -4.09
N ASP A 52 0.36 6.21 -5.19
CA ASP A 52 0.24 4.88 -5.78
C ASP A 52 1.19 3.89 -5.08
N LEU A 53 0.80 2.62 -4.97
CA LEU A 53 1.64 1.58 -4.38
C LEU A 53 2.83 1.19 -5.30
N CYS A 54 3.99 0.98 -4.70
CA CYS A 54 5.23 0.57 -5.35
C CYS A 54 5.62 -0.83 -4.90
N ALA A 55 5.62 -1.76 -5.85
CA ALA A 55 5.99 -3.15 -5.59
C ALA A 55 7.32 -3.54 -6.25
N VAL A 56 8.14 -2.55 -6.66
CA VAL A 56 9.34 -2.79 -7.47
C VAL A 56 10.41 -3.63 -6.76
N GLU A 57 10.45 -3.58 -5.42
CA GLU A 57 11.37 -4.39 -4.62
C GLU A 57 10.92 -5.84 -4.49
N TYR A 58 9.64 -6.12 -4.74
CA TYR A 58 9.01 -7.43 -4.56
C TYR A 58 8.79 -8.18 -5.88
N LEU A 59 9.44 -7.76 -6.97
CA LEU A 59 9.20 -8.32 -8.30
C LEU A 59 9.47 -9.83 -8.36
N GLN A 60 10.49 -10.31 -7.63
CA GLN A 60 10.85 -11.72 -7.60
C GLN A 60 9.80 -12.55 -6.87
N GLU A 61 9.36 -12.09 -5.70
CA GLU A 61 8.31 -12.71 -4.90
C GLU A 61 6.98 -12.72 -5.64
N LEU A 62 6.64 -11.63 -6.34
CA LEU A 62 5.43 -11.53 -7.15
C LEU A 62 5.47 -12.50 -8.35
N LYS A 63 6.63 -12.65 -8.99
CA LYS A 63 6.83 -13.66 -10.04
C LYS A 63 6.63 -15.07 -9.50
N GLU A 64 7.23 -15.39 -8.35
CA GLU A 64 7.08 -16.68 -7.67
C GLU A 64 5.64 -16.97 -7.25
N ALA A 65 4.88 -15.93 -6.88
CA ALA A 65 3.46 -16.00 -6.60
C ALA A 65 2.58 -16.18 -7.86
N GLY A 66 3.15 -16.17 -9.07
CA GLY A 66 2.45 -16.38 -10.33
C GLY A 66 1.86 -15.10 -10.94
N VAL A 67 2.28 -13.91 -10.52
CA VAL A 67 1.86 -12.65 -11.14
C VAL A 67 2.44 -12.54 -12.55
N SER A 68 1.56 -12.39 -13.54
CA SER A 68 1.95 -12.33 -14.96
C SER A 68 1.84 -10.94 -15.58
N SER A 69 1.20 -9.99 -14.89
CA SER A 69 0.97 -8.65 -15.43
C SER A 69 0.87 -7.60 -14.33
N PHE A 70 1.44 -6.44 -14.59
CA PHE A 70 1.33 -5.25 -13.76
C PHE A 70 0.48 -4.20 -14.48
N LYS A 71 -0.35 -3.49 -13.71
CA LYS A 71 -1.19 -2.40 -14.22
C LYS A 71 -0.71 -1.08 -13.61
N VAL A 72 -0.50 -0.08 -14.46
CA VAL A 72 -0.27 1.31 -14.03
C VAL A 72 -1.61 2.02 -13.99
N GLU A 73 -2.00 2.57 -12.84
CA GLU A 73 -3.15 3.47 -12.72
C GLU A 73 -2.73 4.86 -13.20
N GLY A 74 -3.53 5.47 -14.07
CA GLY A 74 -3.13 6.71 -14.74
C GLY A 74 -4.27 7.63 -15.08
N ARG A 75 -5.51 7.37 -14.61
CA ARG A 75 -6.70 8.12 -15.02
C ARG A 75 -6.59 9.62 -14.68
N SER A 76 -5.82 9.94 -13.65
CA SER A 76 -5.56 11.31 -13.18
C SER A 76 -4.10 11.73 -13.33
N LYS A 77 -3.27 10.97 -14.05
CA LYS A 77 -1.82 11.18 -14.15
C LYS A 77 -1.41 11.66 -15.55
N SER A 78 -0.25 12.30 -15.64
CA SER A 78 0.29 12.78 -16.93
C SER A 78 0.81 11.63 -17.80
N ILE A 79 0.94 11.88 -19.11
CA ILE A 79 1.62 10.94 -20.03
C ILE A 79 3.06 10.68 -19.58
N TYR A 80 3.73 11.72 -19.05
CA TYR A 80 5.09 11.59 -18.52
C TYR A 80 5.15 10.61 -17.34
N TYR A 81 4.20 10.70 -16.40
CA TYR A 81 4.08 9.75 -15.29
C TYR A 81 3.98 8.32 -15.83
N ALA A 82 2.99 8.03 -16.68
CA ALA A 82 2.74 6.68 -17.16
C ALA A 82 3.95 6.10 -17.92
N ALA A 83 4.59 6.92 -18.75
CA ALA A 83 5.77 6.53 -19.50
C ALA A 83 6.98 6.26 -18.60
N SER A 84 7.18 7.07 -17.55
CA SER A 84 8.28 6.89 -16.61
C SER A 84 8.08 5.66 -15.74
N VAL A 85 6.88 5.42 -15.22
CA VAL A 85 6.56 4.19 -14.47
C VAL A 85 6.81 2.95 -15.31
N ALA A 86 6.27 2.91 -16.54
CA ALA A 86 6.42 1.78 -17.43
C ALA A 86 7.90 1.49 -17.77
N ARG A 87 8.70 2.54 -18.03
CA ARG A 87 10.14 2.38 -18.29
C ARG A 87 10.89 1.85 -17.08
N THR A 88 10.61 2.39 -15.90
CA THR A 88 11.30 2.00 -14.66
C THR A 88 10.99 0.55 -14.29
N TYR A 89 9.71 0.15 -14.33
CA TYR A 89 9.33 -1.25 -14.10
C TYR A 89 9.89 -2.20 -15.15
N ARG A 90 9.91 -1.81 -16.43
CA ARG A 90 10.49 -2.63 -17.49
C ARG A 90 11.97 -2.92 -17.20
N LYS A 91 12.74 -1.89 -16.86
CA LYS A 91 14.17 -2.04 -16.56
C LYS A 91 14.40 -2.94 -15.34
N ALA A 92 13.63 -2.74 -14.27
CA ALA A 92 13.71 -3.57 -13.06
C ALA A 92 13.37 -5.04 -13.34
N ILE A 93 12.32 -5.30 -14.12
CA ILE A 93 11.94 -6.66 -14.53
C ILE A 93 13.05 -7.29 -15.39
N ASP A 94 13.57 -6.57 -16.39
CA ASP A 94 14.59 -7.09 -17.29
C ASP A 94 15.88 -7.44 -16.53
N GLU A 95 16.30 -6.63 -15.55
CA GLU A 95 17.45 -6.92 -14.69
C GLU A 95 17.22 -8.13 -13.79
N MET A 96 16.03 -8.24 -13.18
CA MET A 96 15.62 -9.39 -12.38
C MET A 96 15.64 -10.69 -13.20
N GLU A 97 15.06 -10.69 -14.40
CA GLU A 97 15.02 -11.87 -15.30
C GLU A 97 16.42 -12.31 -15.73
N GLN A 98 17.36 -11.38 -15.84
CA GLN A 98 18.76 -11.67 -16.17
C GLN A 98 19.60 -12.09 -14.95
N GLY A 99 19.03 -12.05 -13.74
CA GLY A 99 19.77 -12.29 -12.50
C GLY A 99 20.84 -11.23 -12.22
N ILE A 100 20.69 -10.02 -12.77
CA ILE A 100 21.62 -8.91 -12.61
C ILE A 100 21.20 -8.12 -11.37
N LYS A 101 22.19 -7.68 -10.58
CA LYS A 101 21.92 -6.77 -9.46
C LYS A 101 21.37 -5.44 -9.99
N PRO A 102 20.38 -4.83 -9.31
CA PRO A 102 19.82 -3.55 -9.71
C PRO A 102 20.90 -2.52 -10.03
N THR A 103 20.86 -1.94 -11.23
CA THR A 103 21.85 -0.92 -11.64
C THR A 103 21.50 0.49 -11.18
N PHE A 104 20.28 0.67 -10.63
CA PHE A 104 19.75 1.93 -10.16
C PHE A 104 18.82 1.72 -8.95
N ASP A 105 18.63 2.77 -8.16
CA ASP A 105 17.65 2.81 -7.07
C ASP A 105 16.23 3.07 -7.60
N TYR A 106 15.53 2.00 -7.96
CA TYR A 106 14.19 2.09 -8.54
C TYR A 106 13.15 2.71 -7.61
N VAL A 107 13.28 2.50 -6.30
CA VAL A 107 12.37 3.09 -5.30
C VAL A 107 12.51 4.60 -5.30
N ALA A 108 13.74 5.11 -5.25
CA ALA A 108 14.00 6.53 -5.30
C ALA A 108 13.54 7.17 -6.62
N GLU A 109 13.60 6.47 -7.76
CA GLU A 109 13.05 6.99 -9.02
C GLU A 109 11.53 7.13 -8.97
N LEU A 110 10.84 6.07 -8.50
CA LEU A 110 9.39 6.03 -8.46
C LEU A 110 8.83 6.99 -7.40
N ALA A 111 9.54 7.21 -6.30
CA ALA A 111 9.17 8.19 -5.27
C ALA A 111 9.04 9.63 -5.83
N LYS A 112 9.82 10.00 -6.85
CA LYS A 112 9.71 11.31 -7.54
C LYS A 112 8.37 11.50 -8.25
N LEU A 113 7.67 10.41 -8.54
CA LEU A 113 6.37 10.37 -9.19
C LEU A 113 5.21 10.21 -8.19
N GLN A 114 5.47 10.35 -6.88
CA GLN A 114 4.50 10.10 -5.82
C GLN A 114 3.97 8.64 -5.79
N ILE A 115 4.85 7.70 -6.14
CA ILE A 115 4.63 6.25 -5.95
C ILE A 115 5.37 5.84 -4.68
N GLU A 116 4.65 5.25 -3.73
CA GLU A 116 5.16 4.89 -2.41
C GLU A 116 5.55 3.43 -2.34
N ALA A 117 6.75 3.15 -1.83
CA ALA A 117 7.15 1.81 -1.39
C ALA A 117 6.00 1.13 -0.64
N LEU A 118 5.73 -0.14 -0.97
CA LEU A 118 4.87 -0.94 -0.12
C LEU A 118 5.48 -0.88 1.28
N PHE A 119 4.72 -0.33 2.23
CA PHE A 119 5.06 -0.47 3.62
C PHE A 119 5.27 -1.96 3.91
N PRO A 120 6.28 -2.32 4.73
CA PRO A 120 6.25 -3.63 5.36
C PRO A 120 4.99 -3.66 6.24
N ALA A 121 3.88 -4.16 5.69
CA ALA A 121 2.58 -4.24 6.35
C ALA A 121 2.56 -5.20 7.55
N PHE A 122 3.72 -5.74 7.94
CA PHE A 122 3.90 -6.62 9.09
C PHE A 122 5.13 -6.21 9.88
N GLY A 123 4.92 -5.27 10.79
CA GLY A 123 5.94 -4.77 11.70
C GLY A 123 5.40 -4.57 13.12
N ILE A 124 4.65 -5.54 13.67
CA ILE A 124 4.48 -5.62 15.12
C ILE A 124 5.87 -5.96 15.68
N LYS A 125 6.58 -4.94 16.16
CA LYS A 125 7.75 -5.18 17.02
C LYS A 125 7.23 -5.51 18.42
N SER A 126 7.50 -6.74 18.86
CA SER A 126 7.47 -7.16 20.26
C SER A 126 8.46 -6.37 21.11
#